data_AF-A0AA95EZ05-F1
#
_entry.id   AF-A0AA95EZ05-F1
#
_cell.length_a   1.000
_cell.length_b   1.000
_cell.length_c   1.000
_cell.angle_alpha   90.00
_cell.angle_beta   90.00
_cell.angle_gamma   90.00
#
_symmetry.space_group_name_H-M   'P 1'
#
loop_
_entity.id
_entity.type
_entity.pdbx_description
1 polymer ?
#
loop_
_entity_poly.entity_id
_entity_poly.type
_entity_poly.pdbx_seq_one_letter_code
_entity_poly.pdbx_strand_id
1 'polypeptide(L)'
;MERGISLASRKQTFIQGAMILLVAGLLNRLLGFIPRIALPRMIGAEGVGLFQLVYPFTIVLLTLIAGGIPLAVAKLVAEAQSRDDHETTRRVVRIAISLALFISITSAAVCIGLAEWISTYVMTDARVHSAFLMMIPMLPLVAVSSVWRGYYQGIQNMLPPAISQTTETMFRIVLTLLLAWLLLPYGLEAAAAGAVLGMVVGELAGLWALWIPLRREQKSQTHSPPTPKSNNTDSRTLRSILSTAIPVTGSKMIGSLSYLLESILTARSLVISGIATSVATAQYGALQGMVIPLLLLPGALTYSLAVSLVPALSEAASRSDWSTIHLRLHQSMRLAVITGAPFIVLMGLLASPLCLLLYGDDSMANMLRWLAPIAIFLYMQAPLQAALQALNRPGTALFNTFIGAAIKLILIIQLATRPEYGIIGAVIAIGVNMLLVTLLHWISVARLTGFRLQSLVFLKIAFATVVMSAVTLWIWDQRWLGLFWLDLAAASIIATVCYLLILIALRLIDRHDVARIPYIGKLFR
;
A
#
# COMPACT_ATOMS: atom_id res chain seq x y z
N MET A 1 -44.00 -16.52 1.96
CA MET A 1 -43.17 -17.59 1.38
C MET A 1 -41.97 -16.93 0.73
N GLU A 2 -40.89 -16.79 1.51
CA GLU A 2 -39.72 -15.97 1.21
C GLU A 2 -38.90 -16.57 0.06
N ARG A 3 -38.79 -15.84 -1.06
CA ARG A 3 -37.73 -16.06 -2.04
C ARG A 3 -36.45 -15.41 -1.52
N GLY A 4 -35.79 -16.10 -0.59
CA GLY A 4 -34.40 -15.81 -0.25
C GLY A 4 -33.52 -16.13 -1.45
N ILE A 5 -33.02 -15.10 -2.12
CA ILE A 5 -32.05 -15.22 -3.20
C ILE A 5 -30.78 -15.87 -2.60
N SER A 6 -30.61 -17.16 -2.83
CA SER A 6 -29.34 -17.85 -2.59
C SER A 6 -28.31 -17.34 -3.59
N LEU A 7 -27.57 -16.30 -3.21
CA LEU A 7 -26.37 -15.83 -3.93
C LEU A 7 -25.15 -16.76 -3.72
N ALA A 8 -25.33 -17.89 -3.03
CA ALA A 8 -24.28 -18.84 -2.72
C ALA A 8 -24.45 -20.13 -3.55
N SER A 9 -23.87 -20.18 -4.75
CA SER A 9 -23.29 -21.41 -5.36
C SER A 9 -22.92 -21.31 -6.85
N ARG A 10 -22.82 -20.12 -7.47
CA ARG A 10 -22.18 -20.06 -8.80
C ARG A 10 -20.66 -20.14 -8.62
N LYS A 11 -20.04 -21.26 -9.01
CA LYS A 11 -18.57 -21.40 -9.08
C LYS A 11 -18.01 -20.21 -9.86
N GLN A 12 -17.24 -19.35 -9.19
CA GLN A 12 -16.60 -18.21 -9.81
C GLN A 12 -15.48 -18.73 -10.71
N THR A 13 -15.40 -18.22 -11.94
CA THR A 13 -14.19 -18.45 -12.75
C THR A 13 -13.01 -17.72 -12.10
N PHE A 14 -11.79 -18.22 -12.28
CA PHE A 14 -10.57 -17.57 -11.76
C PHE A 14 -10.50 -16.08 -12.14
N ILE A 15 -10.89 -15.72 -13.36
CA ILE A 15 -10.92 -14.33 -13.86
C ILE A 15 -11.95 -13.49 -13.10
N GLN A 16 -13.17 -14.01 -12.88
CA GLN A 16 -14.20 -13.31 -12.10
C GLN A 16 -13.75 -13.08 -10.66
N GLY A 17 -13.16 -14.10 -10.01
CA GLY A 17 -12.63 -13.98 -8.66
C GLY A 17 -11.52 -12.93 -8.55
N ALA A 18 -10.58 -12.92 -9.51
CA ALA A 18 -9.51 -11.94 -9.59
C ALA A 18 -10.06 -10.51 -9.74
N MET A 19 -11.07 -10.31 -10.60
CA MET A 19 -11.72 -9.01 -10.78
C MET A 19 -12.43 -8.51 -9.51
N ILE A 20 -13.07 -9.40 -8.75
CA ILE A 20 -13.71 -9.03 -7.47
C ILE A 20 -12.66 -8.51 -6.47
N LEU A 21 -11.56 -9.25 -6.27
CA LEU A 21 -10.48 -8.80 -5.37
C LEU A 21 -9.84 -7.50 -5.85
N LEU A 22 -9.68 -7.34 -7.17
CA LEU A 22 -9.12 -6.14 -7.75
C LEU A 22 -9.98 -4.92 -7.44
N VAL A 23 -11.30 -4.99 -7.69
CA VAL A 23 -12.23 -3.89 -7.42
C VAL A 23 -12.29 -3.59 -5.92
N ALA A 24 -12.39 -4.62 -5.07
CA ALA A 24 -12.39 -4.45 -3.63
C ALA A 24 -11.08 -3.80 -3.13
N GLY A 25 -9.94 -4.24 -3.64
CA GLY A 25 -8.63 -3.67 -3.32
C GLY A 25 -8.50 -2.20 -3.73
N LEU A 26 -9.01 -1.83 -4.91
CA LEU A 26 -9.03 -0.45 -5.39
C LEU A 26 -9.92 0.43 -4.49
N LEU A 27 -11.13 -0.02 -4.17
CA LEU A 27 -12.04 0.68 -3.27
C LEU A 27 -11.39 0.88 -1.89
N ASN A 28 -10.84 -0.19 -1.30
CA ASN A 28 -10.20 -0.12 0.02
C ASN A 28 -9.00 0.84 0.02
N ARG A 29 -8.25 0.92 -1.09
CA ARG A 29 -7.14 1.87 -1.23
C ARG A 29 -7.61 3.32 -1.31
N LEU A 30 -8.69 3.59 -2.04
CA LEU A 30 -9.30 4.92 -2.10
C LEU A 30 -9.84 5.35 -0.74
N LEU A 31 -10.56 4.45 -0.05
CA LEU A 31 -11.09 4.68 1.29
C LEU A 31 -9.96 4.90 2.31
N GLY A 32 -8.82 4.23 2.12
CA GLY A 32 -7.62 4.38 2.94
C GLY A 32 -7.01 5.79 2.94
N PHE A 33 -7.40 6.68 2.01
CA PHE A 33 -6.97 8.08 2.03
C PHE A 33 -7.74 8.94 3.03
N ILE A 34 -8.96 8.57 3.42
CA ILE A 34 -9.78 9.31 4.39
C ILE A 34 -9.02 9.54 5.72
N PRO A 35 -8.50 8.50 6.41
CA PRO A 35 -7.77 8.71 7.65
C PRO A 35 -6.44 9.44 7.45
N ARG A 36 -5.85 9.40 6.24
CA ARG A 36 -4.61 10.14 5.92
C ARG A 36 -4.81 11.65 5.85
N ILE A 37 -6.05 12.13 5.74
CA ILE A 37 -6.40 13.55 5.74
C ILE A 37 -7.08 13.91 7.07
N ALA A 38 -8.06 13.12 7.50
CA ALA A 38 -8.86 13.42 8.69
C ALA A 38 -8.05 13.32 10.00
N LEU A 39 -7.24 12.27 10.18
CA LEU A 39 -6.50 12.06 11.43
C LEU A 39 -5.47 13.18 11.70
N PRO A 40 -4.63 13.60 10.73
CA PRO A 40 -3.79 14.80 10.86
C PRO A 40 -4.50 16.07 11.33
N ARG A 41 -5.70 16.37 10.79
CA ARG A 41 -6.46 17.56 11.19
C ARG A 41 -6.93 17.51 12.65
N MET A 42 -7.09 16.30 13.20
CA MET A 42 -7.64 16.10 14.53
C MET A 42 -6.54 16.08 15.60
N ILE A 43 -5.43 15.39 15.35
CA ILE A 43 -4.38 15.16 16.37
C ILE A 43 -3.02 15.78 16.01
N GLY A 44 -2.95 16.53 14.91
CA GLY A 44 -1.75 17.19 14.44
C GLY A 44 -0.65 16.24 13.96
N ALA A 45 0.48 16.82 13.53
CA ALA A 45 1.62 16.05 13.04
C ALA A 45 2.30 15.22 14.13
N GLU A 46 2.33 15.72 15.37
CA GLU A 46 2.92 15.02 16.51
C GLU A 46 2.13 13.76 16.90
N GLY A 47 0.81 13.86 17.05
CA GLY A 47 -0.04 12.69 17.34
C GLY A 47 0.01 11.65 16.22
N VAL A 48 0.01 12.10 14.96
CA VAL A 48 0.23 11.21 13.81
C VAL A 48 1.62 10.60 13.83
N GLY A 49 2.64 11.33 14.29
CA GLY A 49 4.00 10.83 14.48
C GLY A 49 4.05 9.63 15.43
N LEU A 50 3.39 9.73 16.59
CA LEU A 50 3.28 8.62 17.54
C LEU A 50 2.66 7.37 16.88
N PHE A 51 1.58 7.55 16.11
CA PHE A 51 0.97 6.46 15.35
C PHE A 51 1.92 5.87 14.28
N GLN A 52 2.61 6.72 13.52
CA GLN A 52 3.52 6.27 12.45
C GLN A 52 4.81 5.62 12.97
N LEU A 53 5.18 5.84 14.23
CA LEU A 53 6.30 5.13 14.87
C LEU A 53 5.94 3.69 15.22
N VAL A 54 4.69 3.41 15.59
CA VAL A 54 4.20 2.04 15.87
C VAL A 54 3.95 1.26 14.58
N TYR A 55 3.42 1.92 13.56
CA TYR A 55 2.90 1.24 12.37
C TYR A 55 3.92 0.29 11.68
N PRO A 56 5.20 0.67 11.47
CA PRO A 56 6.22 -0.24 10.93
C PRO A 56 6.47 -1.48 11.80
N PHE A 57 6.43 -1.35 13.13
CA PHE A 57 6.52 -2.49 14.04
C PHE A 57 5.34 -3.44 13.84
N THR A 58 4.13 -2.89 13.73
CA THR A 58 2.93 -3.68 13.41
C THR A 58 3.14 -4.47 12.11
N ILE A 59 3.64 -3.82 11.04
CA ILE A 59 3.87 -4.48 9.75
C ILE A 59 4.88 -5.63 9.85
N VAL A 60 5.95 -5.51 10.66
CA VAL A 60 6.91 -6.60 10.88
C VAL A 60 6.24 -7.80 11.55
N LEU A 61 5.48 -7.59 12.63
CA LEU A 61 4.79 -8.65 13.35
C LEU A 61 3.69 -9.31 12.50
N LEU A 62 2.91 -8.53 11.77
CA LEU A 62 1.93 -9.06 10.83
C LEU A 62 2.58 -9.84 9.69
N THR A 63 3.77 -9.43 9.23
CA THR A 63 4.53 -10.19 8.22
C THR A 63 5.00 -11.53 8.78
N LEU A 64 5.43 -11.58 10.03
CA LEU A 64 5.81 -12.84 10.69
C LEU A 64 4.62 -13.82 10.76
N ILE A 65 3.44 -13.31 11.11
CA ILE A 65 2.22 -14.12 11.31
C ILE A 65 1.55 -14.50 9.98
N ALA A 66 1.36 -13.53 9.08
CA ALA A 66 0.53 -13.66 7.88
C ALA A 66 1.31 -13.56 6.56
N GLY A 67 2.65 -13.54 6.61
CA GLY A 67 3.51 -13.36 5.43
C GLY A 67 3.31 -14.43 4.37
N GLY A 68 3.54 -15.70 4.73
CA GLY A 68 3.48 -16.85 3.81
C GLY A 68 2.41 -17.90 4.15
N ILE A 69 1.87 -17.91 5.37
CA ILE A 69 0.90 -18.94 5.81
C ILE A 69 -0.38 -18.93 4.94
N PRO A 70 -1.04 -17.78 4.68
CA PRO A 70 -2.26 -17.76 3.86
C PRO A 70 -2.05 -18.27 2.44
N LEU A 71 -0.88 -17.99 1.85
CA LEU A 71 -0.52 -18.47 0.52
C LEU A 71 -0.31 -19.98 0.50
N ALA A 72 0.37 -20.53 1.52
CA ALA A 72 0.54 -21.96 1.69
C ALA A 72 -0.81 -22.67 1.86
N VAL A 73 -1.71 -22.10 2.65
CA VAL A 73 -3.09 -22.60 2.82
C VAL A 73 -3.84 -22.55 1.50
N ALA A 74 -3.83 -21.43 0.78
CA ALA A 74 -4.52 -21.32 -0.52
C ALA A 74 -4.05 -22.39 -1.50
N LYS A 75 -2.73 -22.63 -1.58
CA LYS A 75 -2.14 -23.67 -2.43
C LYS A 75 -2.58 -25.08 -2.01
N LEU A 76 -2.38 -25.45 -0.75
CA LEU A 76 -2.67 -26.80 -0.26
C LEU A 76 -4.17 -27.11 -0.26
N VAL A 77 -5.02 -26.11 -0.01
CA VAL A 77 -6.48 -26.24 -0.12
C VAL A 77 -6.90 -26.40 -1.57
N ALA A 78 -6.34 -25.64 -2.51
CA ALA A 78 -6.62 -25.81 -3.94
C ALA A 78 -6.22 -27.22 -4.44
N GLU A 79 -5.05 -27.73 -3.99
CA GLU A 79 -4.59 -29.09 -4.30
C GLU A 79 -5.54 -30.15 -3.71
N ALA A 80 -5.95 -30.02 -2.45
CA ALA A 80 -6.89 -30.95 -1.81
C ALA A 80 -8.28 -30.90 -2.46
N GLN A 81 -8.77 -29.72 -2.81
CA GLN A 81 -10.07 -29.52 -3.45
C GLN A 81 -10.11 -30.09 -4.87
N SER A 82 -8.98 -30.08 -5.60
CA SER A 82 -8.88 -30.74 -6.91
C SER A 82 -9.04 -32.27 -6.85
N ARG A 83 -8.83 -32.86 -5.66
CA ARG A 83 -8.95 -34.29 -5.36
C ARG A 83 -10.21 -34.64 -4.56
N ASP A 84 -11.07 -33.66 -4.32
CA ASP A 84 -12.26 -33.76 -3.45
C ASP A 84 -11.96 -34.25 -2.01
N ASP A 85 -10.74 -33.94 -1.52
CA ASP A 85 -10.27 -34.35 -0.19
C ASP A 85 -10.59 -33.28 0.87
N HIS A 86 -11.82 -33.34 1.37
CA HIS A 86 -12.30 -32.44 2.41
C HIS A 86 -11.60 -32.65 3.77
N GLU A 87 -11.10 -33.85 4.07
CA GLU A 87 -10.40 -34.13 5.32
C GLU A 87 -9.05 -33.42 5.36
N THR A 88 -8.27 -33.54 4.27
CA THR A 88 -6.99 -32.82 4.12
C THR A 88 -7.22 -31.31 4.15
N THR A 89 -8.29 -30.81 3.52
CA THR A 89 -8.66 -29.38 3.58
C THR A 89 -8.86 -28.91 5.02
N ARG A 90 -9.66 -29.63 5.81
CA ARG A 90 -9.91 -29.32 7.24
C ARG A 90 -8.62 -29.43 8.07
N ARG A 91 -7.76 -30.42 7.79
CA ARG A 91 -6.48 -30.63 8.47
C ARG A 91 -5.51 -29.48 8.20
N VAL A 92 -5.35 -29.06 6.94
CA VAL A 92 -4.51 -27.92 6.54
C VAL A 92 -4.93 -26.65 7.26
N VAL A 93 -6.24 -26.31 7.25
CA VAL A 93 -6.75 -25.10 7.90
C VAL A 93 -6.53 -25.15 9.42
N ARG A 94 -6.80 -26.29 10.06
CA ARG A 94 -6.60 -26.46 11.50
C ARG A 94 -5.13 -26.25 11.90
N ILE A 95 -4.21 -26.93 11.23
CA ILE A 95 -2.77 -26.84 11.52
C ILE A 95 -2.26 -25.43 11.23
N ALA A 96 -2.72 -24.79 10.15
CA ALA A 96 -2.33 -23.42 9.83
C ALA A 96 -2.84 -22.41 10.87
N ILE A 97 -4.08 -22.54 11.36
CA ILE A 97 -4.61 -21.70 12.45
C ILE A 97 -3.80 -21.93 13.73
N SER A 98 -3.54 -23.18 14.12
CA SER A 98 -2.75 -23.49 15.31
C SER A 98 -1.34 -22.91 15.23
N LEU A 99 -0.69 -23.04 14.07
CA LEU A 99 0.64 -22.46 13.83
C LEU A 99 0.61 -20.93 13.87
N ALA A 100 -0.33 -20.29 13.17
CA ALA A 100 -0.44 -18.84 13.13
C ALA A 100 -0.77 -18.27 14.52
N LEU A 101 -1.68 -18.92 15.26
CA LEU A 101 -2.00 -18.54 16.64
C LEU A 101 -0.79 -18.69 17.56
N PHE A 102 -0.07 -19.81 17.48
CA PHE A 102 1.15 -20.01 18.26
C PHE A 102 2.15 -18.87 18.02
N ILE A 103 2.47 -18.57 16.76
CA ILE A 103 3.38 -17.47 16.39
C ILE A 103 2.83 -16.13 16.91
N SER A 104 1.55 -15.86 16.76
CA SER A 104 0.93 -14.59 17.18
C SER A 104 0.90 -14.40 18.70
N ILE A 105 0.60 -15.45 19.47
CA ILE A 105 0.53 -15.42 20.92
C ILE A 105 1.94 -15.30 21.50
N THR A 106 2.90 -16.06 20.96
CA THR A 106 4.32 -15.91 21.36
C THR A 106 4.82 -14.51 21.04
N SER A 107 4.52 -13.98 19.85
CA SER A 107 4.89 -12.61 19.48
C SER A 107 4.23 -11.57 20.39
N ALA A 108 2.94 -11.73 20.71
CA ALA A 108 2.23 -10.88 21.65
C ALA A 108 2.86 -10.91 23.05
N ALA A 109 3.17 -12.10 23.59
CA ALA A 109 3.81 -12.24 24.89
C ALA A 109 5.20 -11.58 24.92
N VAL A 110 6.00 -11.76 23.87
CA VAL A 110 7.30 -11.11 23.72
C VAL A 110 7.15 -9.59 23.64
N CYS A 111 6.18 -9.09 22.86
CA CYS A 111 5.91 -7.66 22.76
C CYS A 111 5.46 -7.05 24.09
N ILE A 112 4.63 -7.74 24.88
CA ILE A 112 4.22 -7.28 26.21
C ILE A 112 5.43 -7.24 27.14
N GLY A 113 6.22 -8.32 27.20
CA GLY A 113 7.39 -8.40 28.08
C GLY A 113 8.50 -7.42 27.72
N LEU A 114 8.61 -7.04 26.45
CA LEU A 114 9.59 -6.07 25.96
C LEU A 114 9.01 -4.67 25.72
N ALA A 115 7.74 -4.41 26.05
CA ALA A 115 7.06 -3.17 25.68
C ALA A 115 7.79 -1.93 26.20
N GLU A 116 8.18 -1.96 27.48
CA GLU A 116 8.92 -0.87 28.14
C GLU A 116 10.32 -0.70 27.54
N TRP A 117 11.03 -1.81 27.27
CA TRP A 117 12.34 -1.74 26.64
C TRP A 117 12.26 -1.19 25.20
N ILE A 118 11.26 -1.60 24.43
CA ILE A 118 11.04 -1.14 23.06
C ILE A 118 10.69 0.35 23.05
N SER A 119 9.75 0.81 23.89
CA SER A 119 9.35 2.22 23.91
C SER A 119 10.47 3.16 24.37
N THR A 120 11.34 2.69 25.28
CA THR A 120 12.38 3.54 25.87
C THR A 120 13.70 3.49 25.10
N TYR A 121 14.13 2.31 24.63
CA TYR A 121 15.46 2.11 24.06
C TYR A 121 15.47 1.83 22.58
N VAL A 122 14.35 1.49 21.95
CA VAL A 122 14.28 1.23 20.50
C VAL A 122 13.56 2.36 19.79
N MET A 123 12.40 2.76 20.30
CA MET A 123 11.67 3.92 19.83
C MET A 123 12.27 5.21 20.36
N THR A 124 12.12 6.29 19.60
CA THR A 124 12.71 7.59 19.93
C THR A 124 11.86 8.37 20.93
N ASP A 125 10.58 8.04 21.08
CA ASP A 125 9.60 8.74 21.90
C ASP A 125 8.86 7.77 22.82
N ALA A 126 9.01 7.95 24.14
CA ALA A 126 8.44 7.04 25.14
C ALA A 126 6.90 7.06 25.15
N ARG A 127 6.26 8.15 24.68
CA ARG A 127 4.79 8.29 24.60
C ARG A 127 4.15 7.28 23.65
N VAL A 128 4.96 6.63 22.81
CA VAL A 128 4.52 5.58 21.89
C VAL A 128 4.09 4.30 22.65
N HIS A 129 4.47 4.13 23.91
CA HIS A 129 4.20 2.95 24.71
C HIS A 129 2.73 2.51 24.70
N SER A 130 1.80 3.46 24.92
CA SER A 130 0.36 3.19 24.96
C SER A 130 -0.16 2.68 23.61
N ALA A 131 0.24 3.34 22.51
CA ALA A 131 -0.11 2.94 21.16
C ALA A 131 0.49 1.58 20.77
N PHE A 132 1.71 1.28 21.23
CA PHE A 132 2.34 -0.02 21.03
C PHE A 132 1.56 -1.15 21.74
N LEU A 133 1.15 -0.96 22.99
CA LEU A 133 0.34 -1.96 23.70
C LEU A 133 -1.03 -2.18 23.03
N MET A 134 -1.68 -1.12 22.55
CA MET A 134 -2.98 -1.23 21.88
C MET A 134 -2.93 -2.02 20.56
N MET A 135 -1.76 -2.16 19.92
CA MET A 135 -1.65 -2.96 18.69
C MET A 135 -1.64 -4.47 18.97
N ILE A 136 -1.17 -4.90 20.14
CA ILE A 136 -0.92 -6.31 20.49
C ILE A 136 -2.16 -7.22 20.32
N PRO A 137 -3.38 -6.84 20.76
CA PRO A 137 -4.57 -7.67 20.54
C PRO A 137 -4.92 -7.89 19.06
N MET A 138 -4.38 -7.09 18.13
CA MET A 138 -4.56 -7.29 16.69
C MET A 138 -3.90 -8.57 16.19
N LEU A 139 -2.77 -8.98 16.79
CA LEU A 139 -1.94 -10.08 16.31
C LEU A 139 -2.69 -11.43 16.21
N PRO A 140 -3.38 -11.91 17.26
CA PRO A 140 -4.16 -13.15 17.16
C PRO A 140 -5.38 -13.03 16.24
N LEU A 141 -5.97 -11.83 16.09
CA LEU A 141 -7.09 -11.62 15.17
C LEU A 141 -6.63 -11.82 13.72
N VAL A 142 -5.49 -11.22 13.34
CA VAL A 142 -4.90 -11.38 12.00
C VAL A 142 -4.46 -12.82 11.75
N ALA A 143 -3.96 -13.53 12.76
CA ALA A 143 -3.59 -14.94 12.63
C ALA A 143 -4.76 -15.79 12.11
N VAL A 144 -5.95 -15.61 12.66
CA VAL A 144 -7.15 -16.36 12.24
C VAL A 144 -7.69 -15.83 10.92
N SER A 145 -7.84 -14.50 10.78
CA SER A 145 -8.45 -13.89 9.59
C SER A 145 -7.64 -14.19 8.32
N SER A 146 -6.31 -14.18 8.42
CA SER A 146 -5.42 -14.41 7.28
C SER A 146 -5.49 -15.86 6.79
N VAL A 147 -5.57 -16.84 7.70
CA VAL A 147 -5.73 -18.26 7.32
C VAL A 147 -7.09 -18.51 6.68
N TRP A 148 -8.17 -17.94 7.21
CA TRP A 148 -9.49 -18.04 6.58
C TRP A 148 -9.55 -17.38 5.20
N ARG A 149 -8.91 -16.22 5.02
CA ARG A 149 -8.75 -15.61 3.69
C ARG A 149 -8.01 -16.55 2.74
N GLY A 150 -6.93 -17.20 3.21
CA GLY A 150 -6.20 -18.23 2.45
C GLY A 150 -7.07 -19.42 2.05
N TYR A 151 -7.90 -19.94 2.97
CA TYR A 151 -8.86 -21.01 2.68
C TYR A 151 -9.83 -20.63 1.57
N TYR A 152 -10.49 -19.48 1.68
CA TYR A 152 -11.44 -18.99 0.67
C TYR A 152 -10.78 -18.75 -0.70
N GLN A 153 -9.55 -18.23 -0.69
CA GLN A 153 -8.74 -18.09 -1.91
C GLN A 153 -8.42 -19.44 -2.55
N GLY A 154 -8.11 -20.46 -1.74
CA GLY A 154 -7.81 -21.82 -2.21
C GLY A 154 -9.00 -22.51 -2.87
N ILE A 155 -10.22 -22.33 -2.34
CA ILE A 155 -11.46 -22.84 -2.96
C ILE A 155 -11.99 -21.93 -4.09
N GLN A 156 -11.23 -20.90 -4.48
CA GLN A 156 -11.59 -19.92 -5.51
C GLN A 156 -12.87 -19.11 -5.24
N ASN A 157 -13.26 -18.98 -3.97
CA ASN A 157 -14.38 -18.13 -3.57
C ASN A 157 -13.85 -16.80 -3.03
N MET A 158 -13.81 -15.78 -3.89
CA MET A 158 -13.18 -14.50 -3.57
C MET A 158 -14.12 -13.51 -2.88
N LEU A 159 -15.43 -13.80 -2.82
CA LEU A 159 -16.42 -12.89 -2.27
C LEU A 159 -16.28 -12.71 -0.74
N PRO A 160 -16.14 -13.76 0.09
CA PRO A 160 -15.97 -13.58 1.54
C PRO A 160 -14.70 -12.80 1.92
N PRO A 161 -13.51 -13.08 1.35
CA PRO A 161 -12.32 -12.24 1.58
C PRO A 161 -12.51 -10.79 1.18
N ALA A 162 -13.16 -10.52 0.04
CA ALA A 162 -13.41 -9.16 -0.43
C ALA A 162 -14.32 -8.38 0.54
N ILE A 163 -15.45 -8.96 0.93
CA ILE A 163 -16.38 -8.36 1.90
C ILE A 163 -15.68 -8.14 3.24
N SER A 164 -14.92 -9.12 3.73
CA SER A 164 -14.16 -9.02 4.97
C SER A 164 -13.20 -7.84 4.97
N GLN A 165 -12.40 -7.67 3.91
CA GLN A 165 -11.43 -6.57 3.81
C GLN A 165 -12.11 -5.21 3.69
N THR A 166 -13.24 -5.13 2.98
CA THR A 166 -14.00 -3.88 2.88
C THR A 166 -14.65 -3.52 4.21
N THR A 167 -15.28 -4.47 4.91
CA THR A 167 -15.82 -4.27 6.26
C THR A 167 -14.72 -3.86 7.24
N GLU A 168 -13.59 -4.56 7.24
CA GLU A 168 -12.41 -4.20 8.04
C GLU A 168 -11.98 -2.75 7.79
N THR A 169 -11.90 -2.34 6.51
CA THR A 169 -11.48 -0.99 6.13
C THR A 169 -12.49 0.07 6.57
N MET A 170 -13.80 -0.18 6.43
CA MET A 170 -14.84 0.74 6.88
C MET A 170 -14.82 0.95 8.39
N PHE A 171 -14.82 -0.14 9.16
CA PHE A 171 -14.78 -0.07 10.61
C PHE A 171 -13.46 0.53 11.09
N ARG A 172 -12.31 0.14 10.51
CA ARG A 172 -11.01 0.75 10.83
C ARG A 172 -11.06 2.26 10.67
N ILE A 173 -11.57 2.78 9.54
CA ILE A 173 -11.59 4.24 9.30
C ILE A 173 -12.46 4.95 10.34
N VAL A 174 -13.69 4.48 10.54
CA VAL A 174 -14.64 5.11 11.47
C VAL A 174 -14.10 5.06 12.90
N LEU A 175 -13.65 3.89 13.36
CA LEU A 175 -13.22 3.70 14.74
C LEU A 175 -11.84 4.32 15.02
N THR A 176 -10.90 4.32 14.06
CA THR A 176 -9.63 5.04 14.22
C THR A 176 -9.87 6.53 14.43
N LEU A 177 -10.77 7.15 13.66
CA LEU A 177 -11.07 8.58 13.83
C LEU A 177 -11.86 8.84 15.12
N LEU A 178 -12.91 8.04 15.38
CA LEU A 178 -13.75 8.21 16.57
C LEU A 178 -12.95 8.03 17.87
N LEU A 179 -12.17 6.96 17.99
CA LEU A 179 -11.40 6.69 19.21
C LEU A 179 -10.24 7.66 19.38
N ALA A 180 -9.60 8.11 18.30
CA ALA A 180 -8.60 9.18 18.38
C ALA A 180 -9.22 10.48 18.90
N TRP A 181 -10.42 10.85 18.42
CA TRP A 181 -11.15 12.02 18.88
C TRP A 181 -11.55 11.92 20.35
N LEU A 182 -12.14 10.80 20.75
CA LEU A 182 -12.62 10.57 22.13
C LEU A 182 -11.47 10.55 23.15
N LEU A 183 -10.30 10.06 22.75
CA LEU A 183 -9.13 9.97 23.62
C LEU A 183 -8.22 11.20 23.56
N LEU A 184 -8.45 12.12 22.63
CA LEU A 184 -7.70 13.37 22.50
C LEU A 184 -7.68 14.24 23.77
N PRO A 185 -8.78 14.37 24.55
CA PRO A 185 -8.76 15.12 25.81
C PRO A 185 -7.78 14.57 26.85
N TYR A 186 -7.36 13.30 26.74
CA TYR A 186 -6.38 12.67 27.62
C TYR A 186 -4.94 12.80 27.11
N GLY A 187 -4.72 13.53 26.01
CA GLY A 187 -3.41 13.79 25.43
C GLY A 187 -3.17 13.08 24.09
N LEU A 188 -2.12 13.51 23.39
CA LEU A 188 -1.77 12.98 22.06
C LEU A 188 -1.40 11.49 22.09
N GLU A 189 -0.82 11.02 23.19
CA GLU A 189 -0.49 9.61 23.39
C GLU A 189 -1.74 8.73 23.44
N ALA A 190 -2.76 9.17 24.18
CA ALA A 190 -4.04 8.48 24.28
C ALA A 190 -4.79 8.53 22.94
N ALA A 191 -4.75 9.66 22.24
CA ALA A 191 -5.34 9.79 20.90
C ALA A 191 -4.70 8.84 19.89
N ALA A 192 -3.35 8.74 19.88
CA ALA A 192 -2.63 7.81 19.02
C ALA A 192 -2.93 6.35 19.38
N ALA A 193 -3.02 6.03 20.68
CA ALA A 193 -3.44 4.70 21.14
C ALA A 193 -4.86 4.37 20.70
N GLY A 194 -5.78 5.34 20.77
CA GLY A 194 -7.14 5.23 20.22
C GLY A 194 -7.15 4.95 18.72
N ALA A 195 -6.30 5.65 17.96
CA ALA A 195 -6.18 5.43 16.52
C ALA A 195 -5.76 3.98 16.19
N VAL A 196 -4.79 3.44 16.93
CA VAL A 196 -4.35 2.02 16.81
C VAL A 196 -5.45 1.06 17.25
N LEU A 197 -6.15 1.33 18.36
CA LEU A 197 -7.27 0.52 18.82
C LEU A 197 -8.38 0.42 17.77
N GLY A 198 -8.64 1.50 17.02
CA GLY A 198 -9.55 1.49 15.88
C GLY A 198 -9.15 0.49 14.79
N MET A 199 -7.85 0.25 14.57
CA MET A 199 -7.38 -0.80 13.66
C MET A 199 -7.71 -2.19 14.19
N VAL A 200 -7.58 -2.43 15.49
CA VAL A 200 -7.91 -3.71 16.13
C VAL A 200 -9.39 -4.03 15.99
N VAL A 201 -10.25 -3.05 16.26
CA VAL A 201 -11.71 -3.19 16.10
C VAL A 201 -12.09 -3.41 14.63
N GLY A 202 -11.40 -2.73 13.71
CA GLY A 202 -11.54 -2.98 12.28
C GLY A 202 -11.22 -4.43 11.90
N GLU A 203 -10.10 -4.97 12.38
CA GLU A 203 -9.72 -6.37 12.16
C GLU A 203 -10.75 -7.34 12.74
N LEU A 204 -11.27 -7.06 13.93
CA LEU A 204 -12.33 -7.84 14.55
C LEU A 204 -13.60 -7.87 13.70
N ALA A 205 -14.03 -6.72 13.15
CA ALA A 205 -15.18 -6.63 12.25
C ALA A 205 -14.95 -7.42 10.95
N GLY A 206 -13.74 -7.33 10.38
CA GLY A 206 -13.34 -8.12 9.20
C GLY A 206 -13.35 -9.63 9.46
N LEU A 207 -12.85 -10.06 10.62
CA LEU A 207 -12.88 -11.45 11.06
C LEU A 207 -14.31 -11.94 11.25
N TRP A 208 -15.18 -11.12 11.85
CA TRP A 208 -16.59 -11.45 12.05
C TRP A 208 -17.33 -11.62 10.71
N ALA A 209 -17.01 -10.80 9.71
CA ALA A 209 -17.56 -10.94 8.36
C ALA A 209 -17.15 -12.26 7.68
N LEU A 210 -15.97 -12.83 7.99
CA LEU A 210 -15.56 -14.16 7.48
C LEU A 210 -16.24 -15.31 8.21
N TRP A 211 -16.57 -15.12 9.48
CA TRP A 211 -17.13 -16.16 10.33
C TRP A 211 -18.57 -16.55 9.92
N ILE A 212 -19.37 -15.58 9.47
CA ILE A 212 -20.76 -15.79 9.04
C ILE A 212 -20.88 -16.83 7.90
N PRO A 213 -20.19 -16.69 6.75
CA PRO A 213 -20.25 -17.69 5.68
C PRO A 213 -19.64 -19.03 6.11
N LEU A 214 -18.58 -19.01 6.93
CA LEU A 214 -17.92 -20.24 7.40
C LEU A 214 -18.89 -21.12 8.21
N ARG A 215 -19.70 -20.50 9.09
CA ARG A 215 -20.72 -21.21 9.87
C ARG A 215 -21.83 -21.79 9.00
N ARG A 216 -22.22 -21.09 7.93
CA ARG A 216 -23.27 -21.56 7.00
C ARG A 216 -22.79 -22.78 6.20
N GLU A 217 -21.54 -22.76 5.74
CA GLU A 217 -20.92 -23.88 5.02
C GLU A 217 -20.72 -25.10 5.91
N GLN A 218 -20.25 -24.92 7.15
CA GLN A 218 -20.09 -26.02 8.11
C GLN A 218 -21.42 -26.73 8.43
N LYS A 219 -22.52 -25.97 8.54
CA LYS A 219 -23.87 -26.54 8.72
C LYS A 219 -24.40 -27.26 7.48
N SER A 220 -23.90 -26.94 6.28
CA SER A 220 -24.30 -27.63 5.04
C SER A 220 -23.49 -28.92 4.81
N GLN A 221 -22.28 -29.02 5.37
CA GLN A 221 -21.38 -30.17 5.22
C GLN A 221 -21.63 -31.29 6.24
N THR A 222 -22.57 -31.14 7.18
CA THR A 222 -22.96 -32.20 8.12
C THR A 222 -23.70 -33.37 7.46
N HIS A 223 -24.01 -33.28 6.16
CA HIS A 223 -24.71 -34.29 5.37
C HIS A 223 -23.86 -34.93 4.25
N SER A 224 -22.55 -34.69 4.21
CA SER A 224 -21.67 -35.27 3.20
C SER A 224 -21.22 -36.70 3.58
N PRO A 225 -21.16 -37.64 2.62
CA PRO A 225 -20.72 -39.01 2.86
C PRO A 225 -19.26 -39.06 3.35
N PRO A 226 -18.86 -40.12 4.06
CA PRO A 226 -17.51 -40.27 4.57
C PRO A 226 -16.49 -40.28 3.42
N THR A 227 -15.58 -39.31 3.43
CA THR A 227 -14.46 -39.22 2.50
C THR A 227 -13.37 -40.24 2.86
N PRO A 228 -12.59 -40.73 1.87
CA PRO A 228 -11.46 -41.63 2.14
C PRO A 228 -10.48 -40.99 3.14
N LYS A 229 -10.02 -41.78 4.11
CA LYS A 229 -9.06 -41.31 5.13
C LYS A 229 -7.78 -40.85 4.46
N SER A 230 -7.41 -39.60 4.70
CA SER A 230 -6.15 -39.05 4.21
C SER A 230 -4.96 -39.65 4.98
N ASN A 231 -4.11 -40.41 4.28
CA ASN A 231 -2.85 -40.99 4.79
C ASN A 231 -1.77 -39.96 5.17
N ASN A 232 -2.05 -38.66 5.02
CA ASN A 232 -1.12 -37.63 5.47
C ASN A 232 -1.13 -37.51 7.00
N THR A 233 0.03 -37.26 7.58
CA THR A 233 0.14 -36.97 9.01
C THR A 233 0.10 -35.45 9.24
N ASP A 234 -0.25 -35.04 10.45
CA ASP A 234 -0.21 -33.62 10.84
C ASP A 234 1.21 -33.05 10.66
N SER A 235 2.25 -33.83 10.96
CA SER A 235 3.65 -33.45 10.75
C SER A 235 4.00 -33.22 9.27
N ARG A 236 3.54 -34.09 8.35
CA ARG A 236 3.74 -33.87 6.90
C ARG A 236 3.03 -32.61 6.43
N THR A 237 1.80 -32.38 6.90
CA THR A 237 1.01 -31.20 6.54
C THR A 237 1.68 -29.92 7.05
N LEU A 238 2.16 -29.91 8.29
CA LEU A 238 2.93 -28.81 8.86
C LEU A 238 4.20 -28.53 8.05
N ARG A 239 4.95 -29.58 7.67
CA ARG A 239 6.15 -29.44 6.84
C ARG A 239 5.84 -28.82 5.48
N SER A 240 4.74 -29.21 4.85
CA SER A 240 4.28 -28.62 3.58
C SER A 240 3.84 -27.16 3.73
N ILE A 241 3.21 -26.79 4.84
CA ILE A 241 2.88 -25.40 5.14
C ILE A 241 4.18 -24.59 5.29
N LEU A 242 5.11 -25.06 6.12
CA LEU A 242 6.37 -24.36 6.42
C LEU A 242 7.28 -24.21 5.18
N SER A 243 7.36 -25.23 4.31
CA SER A 243 8.18 -25.17 3.10
C SER A 243 7.76 -24.07 2.13
N THR A 244 6.48 -23.69 2.14
CA THR A 244 5.96 -22.57 1.35
C THR A 244 5.96 -21.26 2.16
N ALA A 245 5.60 -21.31 3.44
CA ALA A 245 5.44 -20.13 4.26
C ALA A 245 6.78 -19.45 4.61
N ILE A 246 7.82 -20.22 4.98
CA ILE A 246 9.10 -19.66 5.43
C ILE A 246 9.78 -18.81 4.34
N PRO A 247 9.96 -19.29 3.10
CA PRO A 247 10.63 -18.49 2.06
C PRO A 247 9.86 -17.21 1.70
N VAL A 248 8.52 -17.31 1.69
CA VAL A 248 7.63 -16.18 1.37
C VAL A 248 7.64 -15.15 2.49
N THR A 249 7.54 -15.58 3.74
CA THR A 249 7.66 -14.71 4.92
C THR A 249 9.05 -14.07 4.97
N GLY A 250 10.13 -14.83 4.79
CA GLY A 250 11.50 -14.30 4.78
C GLY A 250 11.71 -13.22 3.70
N SER A 251 11.19 -13.45 2.49
CA SER A 251 11.26 -12.47 1.40
C SER A 251 10.49 -11.17 1.73
N LYS A 252 9.31 -11.27 2.34
CA LYS A 252 8.53 -10.10 2.77
C LYS A 252 9.17 -9.38 3.97
N MET A 253 9.84 -10.14 4.84
CA MET A 253 10.49 -9.61 6.04
C MET A 253 11.59 -8.60 5.73
N ILE A 254 12.30 -8.78 4.61
CA ILE A 254 13.32 -7.83 4.15
C ILE A 254 12.72 -6.44 3.97
N GLY A 255 11.54 -6.35 3.35
CA GLY A 255 10.85 -5.08 3.12
C GLY A 255 10.28 -4.47 4.40
N SER A 256 9.61 -5.28 5.24
CA SER A 256 9.04 -4.78 6.50
C SER A 256 10.12 -4.33 7.48
N LEU A 257 11.23 -5.06 7.58
CA LEU A 257 12.36 -4.69 8.42
C LEU A 257 13.05 -3.42 7.90
N SER A 258 13.20 -3.28 6.58
CA SER A 258 13.72 -2.04 5.99
C SER A 258 12.85 -0.83 6.32
N TYR A 259 11.52 -0.99 6.31
CA TYR A 259 10.57 0.07 6.69
C TYR A 259 10.62 0.38 8.19
N LEU A 260 10.78 -0.64 9.03
CA LEU A 260 10.99 -0.46 10.47
C LEU A 260 12.29 0.30 10.76
N LEU A 261 13.40 -0.10 10.13
CA LEU A 261 14.68 0.56 10.28
C LEU A 261 14.62 2.01 9.79
N GLU A 262 13.94 2.29 8.68
CA GLU A 262 13.73 3.67 8.20
C GLU A 262 13.03 4.53 9.25
N SER A 263 11.97 4.02 9.88
CA SER A 263 11.26 4.73 10.94
C SER A 263 12.17 5.06 12.11
N ILE A 264 12.88 4.05 12.63
CA ILE A 264 13.76 4.19 13.80
C ILE A 264 14.91 5.14 13.48
N LEU A 265 15.61 4.92 12.35
CA LEU A 265 16.77 5.70 11.96
C LEU A 265 16.39 7.15 11.64
N THR A 266 15.26 7.40 10.99
CA THR A 266 14.81 8.77 10.71
C THR A 266 14.56 9.53 12.01
N ALA A 267 13.71 8.99 12.91
CA ALA A 267 13.39 9.68 14.14
C ALA A 267 14.62 9.88 15.04
N ARG A 268 15.50 8.86 15.15
CA ARG A 268 16.74 8.98 15.92
C ARG A 268 17.72 9.98 15.32
N SER A 269 17.91 9.98 14.01
CA SER A 269 18.83 10.93 13.36
C SER A 269 18.43 12.37 13.62
N LEU A 270 17.12 12.69 13.62
CA LEU A 270 16.62 14.01 13.97
C LEU A 270 16.96 14.39 15.42
N VAL A 271 16.79 13.47 16.37
CA VAL A 271 17.15 13.73 17.77
C VAL A 271 18.66 13.93 17.93
N ILE A 272 19.47 13.11 17.24
CA ILE A 272 20.94 13.27 17.25
C ILE A 272 21.36 14.59 16.61
N SER A 273 20.60 15.13 15.65
CA SER A 273 20.86 16.45 15.07
C SER A 273 20.52 17.62 16.00
N GLY A 274 20.12 17.34 17.25
CA GLY A 274 19.77 18.34 18.26
C GLY A 274 18.30 18.77 18.26
N ILE A 275 17.43 18.11 17.48
CA ILE A 275 16.00 18.41 17.45
C ILE A 275 15.32 17.75 18.67
N ALA A 276 14.47 18.48 19.37
CA ALA A 276 13.70 17.93 20.49
C ALA A 276 12.83 16.74 20.04
N THR A 277 12.71 15.71 20.89
CA THR A 277 11.99 14.46 20.56
C THR A 277 10.56 14.70 20.06
N SER A 278 9.79 15.60 20.69
CA SER A 278 8.43 15.95 20.25
C SER A 278 8.40 16.52 18.82
N VAL A 279 9.35 17.40 18.50
CA VAL A 279 9.49 18.01 17.17
C VAL A 279 9.94 16.97 16.14
N ALA A 280 10.89 16.09 16.50
CA ALA A 280 11.31 14.98 15.64
C ALA A 280 10.14 14.02 15.33
N THR A 281 9.35 13.67 16.34
CA THR A 281 8.11 12.89 16.20
C THR A 281 7.12 13.59 15.26
N ALA A 282 6.91 14.90 15.44
CA ALA A 282 6.03 15.69 14.57
C ALA A 282 6.53 15.73 13.11
N GLN A 283 7.82 15.97 12.89
CA GLN A 283 8.41 15.99 11.54
C GLN A 283 8.34 14.63 10.85
N TYR A 284 8.60 13.55 11.58
CA TYR A 284 8.43 12.19 11.06
C TYR A 284 6.95 11.87 10.76
N GLY A 285 6.02 12.30 11.63
CA GLY A 285 4.58 12.18 11.44
C GLY A 285 4.08 12.96 10.23
N ALA A 286 4.57 14.18 10.03
CA ALA A 286 4.32 14.97 8.83
C ALA A 286 4.85 14.27 7.56
N LEU A 287 6.08 13.71 7.61
CA LEU A 287 6.66 12.97 6.49
C LEU A 287 5.81 11.76 6.09
N GLN A 288 5.64 10.81 7.01
CA GLN A 288 5.04 9.50 6.72
C GLN A 288 3.50 9.51 6.77
N GLY A 289 2.93 10.39 7.57
CA GLY A 289 1.49 10.50 7.80
C GLY A 289 0.78 11.47 6.87
N MET A 290 1.48 12.45 6.30
CA MET A 290 0.89 13.50 5.45
C MET A 290 1.55 13.54 4.06
N VAL A 291 2.86 13.81 3.98
CA VAL A 291 3.58 14.03 2.72
C VAL A 291 3.64 12.78 1.83
N ILE A 292 4.09 11.64 2.36
CA ILE A 292 4.20 10.39 1.59
C ILE A 292 2.83 9.90 1.07
N PRO A 293 1.75 9.92 1.85
CA PRO A 293 0.42 9.62 1.34
C PRO A 293 0.00 10.50 0.15
N LEU A 294 0.26 11.81 0.21
CA LEU A 294 -0.02 12.70 -0.93
C LEU A 294 0.73 12.27 -2.18
N LEU A 295 2.04 12.00 -2.06
CA LEU A 295 2.86 11.54 -3.18
C LEU A 295 2.36 10.21 -3.78
N LEU A 296 1.73 9.36 -2.97
CA LEU A 296 1.16 8.08 -3.39
C LEU A 296 -0.24 8.18 -4.00
N LEU A 297 -0.92 9.33 -3.95
CA LEU A 297 -2.25 9.52 -4.56
C LEU A 297 -2.29 9.11 -6.05
N PRO A 298 -1.34 9.53 -6.90
CA PRO A 298 -1.34 9.13 -8.32
C PRO A 298 -1.01 7.65 -8.50
N GLY A 299 -0.40 7.06 -7.47
CA GLY A 299 -0.11 5.63 -7.38
C GLY A 299 -1.36 4.75 -7.51
N ALA A 300 -2.56 5.25 -7.20
CA ALA A 300 -3.80 4.50 -7.45
C ALA A 300 -4.04 4.28 -8.95
N LEU A 301 -3.71 5.28 -9.79
CA LEU A 301 -3.83 5.21 -11.24
C LEU A 301 -2.71 4.37 -11.85
N THR A 302 -1.46 4.52 -11.39
CA THR A 302 -0.35 3.72 -11.92
C THR A 302 -0.42 2.26 -11.48
N TYR A 303 -1.03 1.98 -10.33
CA TYR A 303 -1.26 0.62 -9.87
C TYR A 303 -2.26 -0.13 -10.75
N SER A 304 -3.35 0.51 -11.22
CA SER A 304 -4.27 -0.15 -12.15
C SER A 304 -3.60 -0.50 -13.48
N LEU A 305 -2.68 0.36 -13.95
CA LEU A 305 -1.81 0.06 -15.09
C LEU A 305 -0.89 -1.14 -14.80
N ALA A 306 -0.21 -1.16 -13.65
CA ALA A 306 0.65 -2.28 -13.27
C ALA A 306 -0.10 -3.61 -13.20
N VAL A 307 -1.31 -3.63 -12.62
CA VAL A 307 -2.14 -4.83 -12.50
C VAL A 307 -2.58 -5.37 -13.86
N SER A 308 -2.94 -4.50 -14.80
CA SER A 308 -3.30 -4.92 -16.16
C SER A 308 -2.09 -5.29 -17.02
N LEU A 309 -0.92 -4.72 -16.71
CA LEU A 309 0.32 -4.95 -17.44
C LEU A 309 0.90 -6.36 -17.18
N VAL A 310 0.83 -6.87 -15.95
CA VAL A 310 1.43 -8.18 -15.61
C VAL A 310 0.87 -9.31 -16.48
N PRO A 311 -0.46 -9.55 -16.57
CA PRO A 311 -0.99 -10.63 -17.40
C PRO A 311 -0.69 -10.44 -18.89
N ALA A 312 -0.83 -9.20 -19.40
CA ALA A 312 -0.60 -8.89 -20.80
C ALA A 312 0.85 -9.13 -21.23
N LEU A 313 1.82 -8.78 -20.38
CA LEU A 313 3.23 -9.04 -20.63
C LEU A 313 3.60 -10.51 -20.46
N SER A 314 3.03 -11.20 -19.47
CA SER A 314 3.28 -12.64 -19.29
C SER A 314 2.75 -13.46 -20.46
N GLU A 315 1.59 -13.09 -21.03
CA GLU A 315 1.07 -13.73 -22.24
C GLU A 315 1.95 -13.44 -23.46
N ALA A 316 2.36 -12.18 -23.67
CA ALA A 316 3.26 -11.86 -24.78
C ALA A 316 4.62 -12.56 -24.64
N ALA A 317 5.13 -12.66 -23.41
CA ALA A 317 6.40 -13.34 -23.12
C ALA A 317 6.32 -14.86 -23.34
N SER A 318 5.20 -15.52 -23.00
CA SER A 318 5.03 -16.95 -23.28
C SER A 318 4.99 -17.26 -24.78
N ARG A 319 4.57 -16.29 -25.59
CA ARG A 319 4.57 -16.36 -27.06
C ARG A 319 5.83 -15.80 -27.72
N SER A 320 6.81 -15.33 -26.93
CA SER A 320 8.01 -14.61 -27.43
C SER A 320 7.70 -13.39 -28.32
N ASP A 321 6.54 -12.74 -28.12
CA ASP A 321 6.14 -11.55 -28.88
C ASP A 321 6.76 -10.28 -28.28
N TRP A 322 8.02 -10.03 -28.63
CA TRP A 322 8.79 -8.88 -28.16
C TRP A 322 8.23 -7.53 -28.61
N SER A 323 7.57 -7.49 -29.78
CA SER A 323 6.93 -6.27 -30.28
C SER A 323 5.78 -5.82 -29.39
N THR A 324 4.93 -6.77 -28.98
CA THR A 324 3.85 -6.48 -28.04
C THR A 324 4.39 -6.10 -26.67
N ILE A 325 5.46 -6.75 -26.19
CA ILE A 325 6.13 -6.37 -24.93
C ILE A 325 6.58 -4.91 -24.98
N HIS A 326 7.31 -4.51 -26.03
CA HIS A 326 7.79 -3.12 -26.18
C HIS A 326 6.63 -2.13 -26.27
N LEU A 327 5.59 -2.44 -27.04
CA LEU A 327 4.41 -1.60 -27.18
C LEU A 327 3.72 -1.38 -25.82
N ARG A 328 3.49 -2.45 -25.05
CA ARG A 328 2.82 -2.40 -23.75
C ARG A 328 3.66 -1.67 -22.71
N LEU A 329 4.96 -1.91 -22.67
CA LEU A 329 5.89 -1.16 -21.81
C LEU A 329 5.87 0.32 -22.15
N HIS A 330 5.93 0.68 -23.43
CA HIS A 330 5.89 2.08 -23.84
C HIS A 330 4.58 2.77 -23.44
N GLN A 331 3.45 2.11 -23.69
CA GLN A 331 2.13 2.61 -23.29
C GLN A 331 2.03 2.82 -21.77
N SER A 332 2.44 1.83 -20.97
CA SER A 332 2.36 1.94 -19.51
C SER A 332 3.30 3.00 -18.94
N MET A 333 4.53 3.09 -19.44
CA MET A 333 5.46 4.14 -19.00
C MET A 333 4.97 5.54 -19.37
N ARG A 334 4.46 5.71 -20.61
CA ARG A 334 3.87 6.96 -21.09
C ARG A 334 2.69 7.37 -20.21
N LEU A 335 1.75 6.45 -19.97
CA LEU A 335 0.57 6.72 -19.17
C LEU A 335 0.93 7.04 -17.71
N ALA A 336 1.95 6.38 -17.13
CA ALA A 336 2.39 6.69 -15.77
C ALA A 336 2.92 8.12 -15.63
N VAL A 337 3.67 8.63 -16.62
CA VAL A 337 4.16 10.02 -16.61
C VAL A 337 3.03 11.00 -16.90
N ILE A 338 2.14 10.70 -17.85
CA ILE A 338 0.97 11.54 -18.17
C ILE A 338 0.06 11.72 -16.95
N THR A 339 -0.21 10.65 -16.21
CA THR A 339 -1.09 10.72 -15.03
C THR A 339 -0.38 11.33 -13.82
N GLY A 340 0.92 11.12 -13.68
CA GLY A 340 1.72 11.65 -12.56
C GLY A 340 2.07 13.12 -12.67
N ALA A 341 2.31 13.63 -13.89
CA ALA A 341 2.80 14.99 -14.11
C ALA A 341 1.92 16.10 -13.49
N PRO A 342 0.58 16.08 -13.58
CA PRO A 342 -0.26 17.07 -12.92
C PRO A 342 -0.02 17.14 -11.41
N PHE A 343 0.11 15.98 -10.75
CA PHE A 343 0.33 15.94 -9.31
C PHE A 343 1.69 16.50 -8.92
N ILE A 344 2.72 16.29 -9.73
CA ILE A 344 4.05 16.87 -9.49
C ILE A 344 4.01 18.39 -9.55
N VAL A 345 3.32 18.95 -10.55
CA VAL A 345 3.15 20.40 -10.68
C VAL A 345 2.39 20.96 -9.50
N LEU A 346 1.22 20.38 -9.18
CA LEU A 346 0.37 20.88 -8.10
C LEU A 346 1.05 20.72 -6.74
N MET A 347 1.62 19.55 -6.42
CA MET A 347 2.31 19.31 -5.14
C MET A 347 3.60 20.11 -5.01
N GLY A 348 4.30 20.41 -6.11
CA GLY A 348 5.53 21.20 -6.09
C GLY A 348 5.24 22.70 -5.92
N LEU A 349 4.41 23.25 -6.81
CA LEU A 349 4.16 24.69 -6.88
C LEU A 349 3.14 25.15 -5.83
N LEU A 350 2.09 24.36 -5.62
CA LEU A 350 1.00 24.65 -4.68
C LEU A 350 1.14 23.88 -3.37
N ALA A 351 2.36 23.48 -2.99
CA ALA A 351 2.63 22.69 -1.77
C ALA A 351 1.98 23.28 -0.51
N SER A 352 2.27 24.56 -0.21
CA SER A 352 1.75 25.27 0.97
C SER A 352 0.22 25.38 0.94
N PRO A 353 -0.43 25.91 -0.11
CA PRO A 353 -1.87 26.02 -0.11
C PRO A 353 -2.59 24.65 -0.11
N LEU A 354 -1.99 23.61 -0.72
CA LEU A 354 -2.52 22.25 -0.61
C LEU A 354 -2.43 21.72 0.82
N CYS A 355 -1.30 21.91 1.50
CA CYS A 355 -1.14 21.49 2.89
C CYS A 355 -2.10 22.23 3.82
N LEU A 356 -2.22 23.55 3.69
CA LEU A 356 -3.19 24.37 4.43
C LEU A 356 -4.62 23.88 4.20
N LEU A 357 -5.02 23.65 2.94
CA LEU A 357 -6.35 23.14 2.64
C LEU A 357 -6.57 21.77 3.29
N LEU A 358 -5.63 20.84 3.16
CA LEU A 358 -5.82 19.43 3.54
C LEU A 358 -5.62 19.18 5.03
N TYR A 359 -4.81 19.98 5.71
CA TYR A 359 -4.37 19.70 7.07
C TYR A 359 -4.57 20.87 8.04
N GLY A 360 -4.87 22.07 7.53
CA GLY A 360 -4.96 23.29 8.35
C GLY A 360 -3.59 23.83 8.79
N ASP A 361 -2.51 23.29 8.23
CA ASP A 361 -1.12 23.61 8.53
C ASP A 361 -0.26 23.40 7.27
N ASP A 362 0.80 24.18 7.07
CA ASP A 362 1.75 24.04 5.95
C ASP A 362 3.20 23.82 6.38
N SER A 363 3.47 23.51 7.65
CA SER A 363 4.83 23.27 8.16
C SER A 363 5.60 22.20 7.35
N MET A 364 4.88 21.25 6.75
CA MET A 364 5.39 20.15 5.94
C MET A 364 5.44 20.44 4.43
N ALA A 365 4.97 21.60 3.98
CA ALA A 365 4.91 21.95 2.57
C ALA A 365 6.29 21.96 1.90
N ASN A 366 7.33 22.35 2.64
CA ASN A 366 8.70 22.30 2.12
C ASN A 366 9.10 20.86 1.77
N MET A 367 8.78 19.88 2.62
CA MET A 367 9.09 18.47 2.38
C MET A 367 8.37 17.95 1.12
N LEU A 368 7.10 18.33 0.96
CA LEU A 368 6.32 18.00 -0.24
C LEU A 368 6.91 18.63 -1.50
N ARG A 369 7.32 19.91 -1.43
CA ARG A 369 7.93 20.64 -2.55
C ARG A 369 9.24 20.00 -3.03
N TRP A 370 10.06 19.50 -2.11
CA TRP A 370 11.30 18.79 -2.44
C TRP A 370 11.05 17.42 -3.09
N LEU A 371 10.04 16.67 -2.62
CA LEU A 371 9.74 15.33 -3.15
C LEU A 371 8.93 15.34 -4.44
N ALA A 372 8.06 16.32 -4.63
CA ALA A 372 7.15 16.40 -5.78
C ALA A 372 7.83 16.18 -7.13
N PRO A 373 8.91 16.90 -7.52
CA PRO A 373 9.57 16.68 -8.82
C PRO A 373 10.19 15.29 -8.95
N ILE A 374 10.63 14.69 -7.84
CA ILE A 374 11.25 13.35 -7.81
C ILE A 374 10.19 12.24 -7.87
N ALA A 375 8.94 12.55 -7.52
CA ALA A 375 7.83 11.59 -7.54
C ALA A 375 7.56 11.00 -8.93
N ILE A 376 8.03 11.64 -10.01
CA ILE A 376 7.92 11.06 -11.36
C ILE A 376 8.56 9.68 -11.46
N PHE A 377 9.69 9.49 -10.77
CA PHE A 377 10.39 8.21 -10.73
C PHE A 377 9.54 7.16 -10.00
N LEU A 378 8.93 7.53 -8.88
CA LEU A 378 7.99 6.67 -8.16
C LEU A 378 6.84 6.19 -9.06
N TYR A 379 6.29 7.06 -9.91
CA TYR A 379 5.21 6.69 -10.83
C TYR A 379 5.67 5.74 -11.94
N MET A 380 6.90 5.90 -12.43
CA MET A 380 7.55 5.01 -13.38
C MET A 380 7.97 3.66 -12.76
N GLN A 381 8.19 3.61 -11.44
CA GLN A 381 8.65 2.42 -10.75
C GLN A 381 7.65 1.26 -10.83
N ALA A 382 6.35 1.53 -10.65
CA ALA A 382 5.30 0.52 -10.66
C ALA A 382 5.22 -0.30 -11.97
N PRO A 383 5.15 0.31 -13.18
CA PRO A 383 5.14 -0.45 -14.43
C PRO A 383 6.45 -1.22 -14.69
N LEU A 384 7.61 -0.67 -14.30
CA LEU A 384 8.89 -1.38 -14.44
C LEU A 384 8.97 -2.59 -13.51
N GLN A 385 8.50 -2.46 -12.28
CA GLN A 385 8.41 -3.56 -11.33
C GLN A 385 7.45 -4.65 -11.84
N ALA A 386 6.29 -4.26 -12.36
CA ALA A 386 5.33 -5.17 -12.98
C ALA A 386 5.94 -5.91 -14.19
N ALA A 387 6.73 -5.23 -15.01
CA ALA A 387 7.44 -5.86 -16.13
C ALA A 387 8.42 -6.94 -15.67
N LEU A 388 9.24 -6.66 -14.65
CA LEU A 388 10.16 -7.66 -14.10
C LEU A 388 9.42 -8.86 -13.52
N GLN A 389 8.28 -8.64 -12.85
CA GLN A 389 7.44 -9.73 -12.35
C GLN A 389 6.85 -10.57 -13.49
N ALA A 390 6.32 -9.91 -14.52
CA ALA A 390 5.69 -10.56 -15.67
C ALA A 390 6.68 -11.41 -16.49
N LEU A 391 7.95 -10.98 -16.55
CA LEU A 391 9.04 -11.64 -17.27
C LEU A 391 9.79 -12.68 -16.40
N ASN A 392 9.16 -13.20 -15.34
CA ASN A 392 9.74 -14.20 -14.42
C ASN A 392 11.04 -13.76 -13.74
N ARG A 393 11.20 -12.46 -13.45
CA ARG A 393 12.33 -11.88 -12.70
C ARG A 393 11.92 -11.11 -11.43
N PRO A 394 10.99 -11.61 -10.59
CA PRO A 394 10.59 -10.92 -9.35
C PRO A 394 11.76 -10.76 -8.36
N GLY A 395 12.71 -11.70 -8.35
CA GLY A 395 13.92 -11.61 -7.51
C GLY A 395 14.82 -10.41 -7.87
N THR A 396 14.92 -10.06 -9.15
CA THR A 396 15.65 -8.86 -9.60
C THR A 396 14.97 -7.59 -9.13
N ALA A 397 13.63 -7.52 -9.19
CA ALA A 397 12.88 -6.39 -8.65
C ALA A 397 13.10 -6.24 -7.14
N LEU A 398 13.06 -7.35 -6.39
CA LEU A 398 13.33 -7.35 -4.95
C LEU A 398 14.74 -6.85 -4.64
N PHE A 399 15.76 -7.36 -5.34
CA PHE A 399 17.15 -6.97 -5.13
C PHE A 399 17.40 -5.49 -5.42
N ASN A 400 16.83 -4.96 -6.50
CA ASN A 400 16.91 -3.54 -6.84
C ASN A 400 16.30 -2.65 -5.75
N THR A 401 15.12 -3.02 -5.24
CA THR A 401 14.48 -2.31 -4.13
C THR A 401 15.28 -2.41 -2.84
N PHE A 402 15.91 -3.55 -2.57
CA PHE A 402 16.78 -3.74 -1.42
C PHE A 402 18.02 -2.85 -1.46
N ILE A 403 18.69 -2.75 -2.62
CA ILE A 403 19.83 -1.82 -2.81
C ILE A 403 19.39 -0.38 -2.53
N GLY A 404 18.26 0.04 -3.10
CA GLY A 404 17.70 1.37 -2.86
C GLY A 404 17.42 1.63 -1.38
N ALA A 405 16.77 0.68 -0.70
CA ALA A 405 16.50 0.77 0.72
C ALA A 405 17.79 0.86 1.55
N ALA A 406 18.80 0.03 1.27
CA ALA A 406 20.07 0.06 2.00
C ALA A 406 20.76 1.43 1.87
N ILE A 407 20.85 1.97 0.64
CA ILE A 407 21.44 3.29 0.40
C ILE A 407 20.61 4.39 1.06
N LYS A 408 19.28 4.29 1.03
CA LYS A 408 18.38 5.22 1.73
C LYS A 408 18.68 5.27 3.22
N LEU A 409 18.79 4.12 3.88
CA LEU A 409 19.05 4.06 5.33
C LEU A 409 20.41 4.69 5.66
N ILE A 410 21.44 4.45 4.85
CA ILE A 410 22.76 5.08 4.99
C ILE A 410 22.66 6.60 4.86
N LEU A 411 21.94 7.09 3.84
CA LEU A 411 21.77 8.52 3.61
C LEU A 411 20.94 9.20 4.70
N ILE A 412 19.92 8.52 5.26
CA ILE A 412 19.18 9.04 6.42
C ILE A 412 20.16 9.31 7.57
N ILE A 413 21.01 8.34 7.91
CA ILE A 413 21.99 8.51 8.99
C ILE A 413 22.98 9.64 8.67
N GLN A 414 23.51 9.69 7.44
CA GLN A 414 24.55 10.66 7.08
C GLN A 414 24.04 12.09 6.94
N LEU A 415 22.82 12.28 6.44
CA LEU A 415 22.25 13.59 6.15
C LEU A 415 21.35 14.07 7.29
N ALA A 416 20.40 13.26 7.75
CA ALA A 416 19.40 13.71 8.73
C ALA A 416 19.99 13.96 10.13
N THR A 417 21.15 13.38 10.42
CA THR A 417 21.88 13.63 11.67
C THR A 417 22.58 14.99 11.69
N ARG A 418 22.76 15.64 10.53
CA ARG A 418 23.37 16.96 10.45
C ARG A 418 22.34 18.05 10.75
N PRO A 419 22.59 18.97 11.69
CA PRO A 419 21.65 20.03 12.06
C PRO A 419 21.19 20.90 10.88
N GLU A 420 22.07 21.12 9.90
CA GLU A 420 21.79 21.90 8.68
C GLU A 420 20.71 21.25 7.79
N TYR A 421 20.62 19.92 7.80
CA TYR A 421 19.71 19.17 6.94
C TYR A 421 18.47 18.68 7.69
N GLY A 422 18.62 18.15 8.90
CA GLY A 422 17.52 17.61 9.71
C GLY A 422 16.56 16.74 8.88
N ILE A 423 15.26 17.05 8.93
CA ILE A 423 14.23 16.31 8.17
C ILE A 423 14.42 16.37 6.65
N ILE A 424 15.03 17.43 6.12
CA ILE A 424 15.33 17.54 4.69
C ILE A 424 16.37 16.50 4.28
N GLY A 425 17.28 16.11 5.18
CA GLY A 425 18.21 15.00 4.94
C GLY A 425 17.49 13.68 4.69
N ALA A 426 16.44 13.38 5.46
CA ALA A 426 15.60 12.19 5.24
C ALA A 426 14.78 12.30 3.94
N VAL A 427 14.27 13.49 3.62
CA VAL A 427 13.58 13.78 2.35
C VAL A 427 14.49 13.52 1.14
N ILE A 428 15.74 13.99 1.18
CA ILE A 428 16.73 13.74 0.13
C ILE A 428 17.00 12.24 -0.01
N ALA A 429 17.19 11.52 1.10
CA ALA A 429 17.41 10.08 1.08
C ALA A 429 16.24 9.32 0.42
N ILE A 430 15.00 9.69 0.72
CA ILE A 430 13.80 9.13 0.10
C ILE A 430 13.76 9.45 -1.40
N GLY A 431 14.08 10.68 -1.79
CA GLY A 431 14.16 11.07 -3.20
C GLY A 431 15.21 10.27 -3.98
N VAL A 432 16.41 10.12 -3.41
CA VAL A 432 17.49 9.29 -3.99
C VAL A 432 17.05 7.85 -4.14
N ASN A 433 16.33 7.29 -3.16
CA ASN A 433 15.77 5.94 -3.25
C ASN A 433 14.78 5.80 -4.42
N MET A 434 13.84 6.74 -4.58
CA MET A 434 12.89 6.71 -5.69
C MET A 434 13.61 6.72 -7.05
N LEU A 435 14.59 7.60 -7.22
CA LEU A 435 15.40 7.69 -8.43
C LEU A 435 16.19 6.39 -8.67
N LEU A 436 16.93 5.93 -7.67
CA LEU A 436 17.83 4.79 -7.78
C LEU A 436 17.07 3.49 -8.07
N VAL A 437 16.00 3.20 -7.34
CA VAL A 437 15.20 1.98 -7.57
C VAL A 437 14.59 1.99 -8.96
N THR A 438 14.08 3.14 -9.41
CA THR A 438 13.53 3.30 -10.76
C THR A 438 14.60 3.07 -11.82
N LEU A 439 15.81 3.61 -11.64
CA LEU A 439 16.92 3.41 -12.55
C LEU A 439 17.38 1.94 -12.60
N LEU A 440 17.49 1.27 -11.45
CA LEU A 440 17.87 -0.14 -11.38
C LEU A 440 16.81 -1.04 -12.03
N HIS A 441 15.52 -0.77 -11.79
CA HIS A 441 14.42 -1.44 -12.47
C HIS A 441 14.49 -1.21 -13.99
N TRP A 442 14.69 0.03 -14.41
CA TRP A 442 14.84 0.41 -15.82
C TRP A 442 15.97 -0.37 -16.49
N ILE A 443 17.17 -0.34 -15.91
CA ILE A 443 18.36 -1.05 -16.43
C ILE A 443 18.06 -2.55 -16.54
N SER A 444 17.41 -3.13 -15.54
CA SER A 444 17.07 -4.56 -15.53
C SER A 444 16.10 -4.91 -16.66
N VAL A 445 15.04 -4.12 -16.85
CA VAL A 445 14.06 -4.32 -17.94
C VAL A 445 14.72 -4.11 -19.30
N ALA A 446 15.53 -3.06 -19.46
CA ALA A 446 16.23 -2.75 -20.70
C ALA A 446 17.21 -3.86 -21.10
N ARG A 447 17.94 -4.45 -20.14
CA ARG A 447 18.83 -5.59 -20.40
C ARG A 447 18.07 -6.86 -20.82
N LEU A 448 16.88 -7.08 -20.28
CA LEU A 448 16.06 -8.27 -20.59
C LEU A 448 15.33 -8.17 -21.93
N THR A 449 14.88 -6.96 -22.28
CA THR A 449 13.95 -6.76 -23.42
C THR A 449 14.57 -5.97 -24.57
N GLY A 450 15.68 -5.27 -24.36
CA GLY A 450 16.20 -4.26 -25.30
C GLY A 450 15.38 -2.96 -25.32
N PHE A 451 14.44 -2.79 -24.39
CA PHE A 451 13.53 -1.64 -24.34
C PHE A 451 14.29 -0.31 -24.19
N ARG A 452 13.88 0.69 -24.98
CA ARG A 452 14.38 2.06 -24.94
C ARG A 452 13.21 3.03 -24.82
N LEU A 453 13.38 4.10 -24.04
CA LEU A 453 12.39 5.18 -23.99
C LEU A 453 12.38 5.91 -25.33
N GLN A 454 11.18 6.21 -25.85
CA GLN A 454 11.04 7.11 -26.98
C GLN A 454 11.19 8.55 -26.48
N SER A 455 12.41 9.09 -26.52
CA SER A 455 12.78 10.40 -25.97
C SER A 455 11.83 11.53 -26.38
N LEU A 456 11.37 11.54 -27.64
CA LEU A 456 10.45 12.55 -28.17
C LEU A 456 9.11 12.58 -27.41
N VAL A 457 8.56 11.43 -27.03
CA VAL A 457 7.29 11.33 -26.28
C VAL A 457 7.45 11.96 -24.90
N PHE A 458 8.54 11.64 -24.20
CA PHE A 458 8.83 12.18 -22.87
C PHE A 458 9.14 13.68 -22.92
N LEU A 459 9.81 14.15 -23.98
CA LEU A 459 10.06 15.57 -24.18
C LEU A 459 8.76 16.36 -24.42
N LYS A 460 7.83 15.81 -25.20
CA LYS A 460 6.50 16.41 -25.40
C LYS A 460 5.71 16.48 -24.09
N ILE A 461 5.78 15.43 -23.26
CA ILE A 461 5.14 15.45 -21.93
C ILE A 461 5.80 16.50 -21.04
N ALA A 462 7.13 16.57 -21.02
CA ALA A 462 7.88 17.57 -20.25
C ALA A 462 7.50 19.00 -20.68
N PHE A 463 7.39 19.26 -21.99
CA PHE A 463 6.90 20.53 -22.51
C PHE A 463 5.49 20.85 -22.00
N ALA A 464 4.54 19.92 -22.09
CA ALA A 464 3.20 20.12 -21.58
C ALA A 464 3.19 20.40 -20.07
N THR A 465 4.03 19.72 -19.29
CA THR A 465 4.19 19.93 -17.85
C THR A 465 4.77 21.31 -17.53
N VAL A 466 5.74 21.80 -18.30
CA VAL A 466 6.29 23.16 -18.13
C VAL A 466 5.24 24.23 -18.42
N VAL A 467 4.46 24.06 -19.50
CA VAL A 467 3.36 24.98 -19.80
C VAL A 467 2.30 24.95 -18.70
N MET A 468 1.94 23.75 -18.20
CA MET A 468 1.04 23.61 -17.06
C MET A 468 1.56 24.37 -15.84
N SER A 469 2.84 24.23 -15.50
CA SER A 469 3.48 24.95 -14.39
C SER A 469 3.35 26.47 -14.53
N ALA A 470 3.60 27.00 -15.73
CA ALA A 470 3.46 28.43 -16.00
C ALA A 470 2.00 28.91 -15.83
N VAL A 471 1.04 28.14 -16.35
CA VAL A 471 -0.40 28.43 -16.22
C VAL A 471 -0.83 28.37 -14.75
N THR A 472 -0.37 27.37 -13.99
CA THR A 472 -0.68 27.26 -12.55
C THR A 472 -0.20 28.49 -11.78
N LEU A 473 1.05 28.92 -12.00
CA LEU A 473 1.60 30.10 -11.32
C LEU A 473 0.85 31.38 -11.72
N TRP A 474 0.56 31.55 -13.01
CA TRP A 474 -0.16 32.72 -13.50
C TRP A 474 -1.57 32.81 -12.89
N ILE A 475 -2.35 31.72 -12.89
CA ILE A 475 -3.70 31.74 -12.31
C ILE A 475 -3.65 31.95 -10.80
N TRP A 476 -2.70 31.29 -10.11
CA TRP A 476 -2.56 31.40 -8.67
C TRP A 476 -2.20 32.81 -8.19
N ASP A 477 -1.38 33.53 -8.96
CA ASP A 477 -0.97 34.90 -8.66
C ASP A 477 -2.14 35.91 -8.78
N GLN A 478 -3.04 35.69 -9.75
CA GLN A 478 -4.14 36.62 -10.03
C GLN A 478 -5.27 36.59 -9.00
N ARG A 479 -5.46 35.48 -8.28
CA ARG A 479 -6.50 35.31 -7.23
C ARG A 479 -7.89 35.82 -7.64
N TRP A 480 -8.34 35.45 -8.85
CA TRP A 480 -9.56 35.96 -9.48
C TRP A 480 -10.84 35.85 -8.62
N LEU A 481 -10.95 34.82 -7.79
CA LEU A 481 -12.17 34.51 -7.07
C LEU A 481 -12.16 35.06 -5.63
N GLY A 482 -11.01 35.55 -5.15
CA GLY A 482 -10.85 36.19 -3.84
C GLY A 482 -11.03 35.26 -2.63
N LEU A 483 -11.41 33.99 -2.85
CA LEU A 483 -11.57 32.97 -1.83
C LEU A 483 -10.51 31.89 -2.02
N PHE A 484 -9.69 31.67 -1.00
CA PHE A 484 -8.52 30.78 -1.04
C PHE A 484 -8.79 29.39 -1.67
N TRP A 485 -9.84 28.70 -1.25
CA TRP A 485 -10.18 27.37 -1.78
C TRP A 485 -10.67 27.42 -3.24
N LEU A 486 -11.36 28.49 -3.63
CA LEU A 486 -11.81 28.67 -5.01
C LEU A 486 -10.64 29.01 -5.93
N ASP A 487 -9.72 29.88 -5.50
CA ASP A 487 -8.51 30.20 -6.26
C ASP A 487 -7.62 28.96 -6.45
N LEU A 488 -7.46 28.15 -5.38
CA LEU A 488 -6.71 26.91 -5.45
C LEU A 488 -7.37 25.89 -6.40
N ALA A 489 -8.70 25.76 -6.32
CA ALA A 489 -9.46 24.89 -7.21
C ALA A 489 -9.38 25.35 -8.66
N ALA A 490 -9.52 26.65 -8.92
CA ALA A 490 -9.41 27.25 -10.25
C ALA A 490 -8.01 27.03 -10.84
N ALA A 491 -6.95 27.34 -10.10
CA ALA A 491 -5.57 27.12 -10.53
C ALA A 491 -5.30 25.64 -10.84
N SER A 492 -5.82 24.72 -10.02
CA SER A 492 -5.63 23.28 -10.20
C SER A 492 -6.40 22.74 -11.41
N ILE A 493 -7.68 23.07 -11.53
CA ILE A 493 -8.57 22.55 -12.59
C ILE A 493 -8.17 23.12 -13.94
N ILE A 494 -8.02 24.44 -14.05
CA ILE A 494 -7.72 25.10 -15.33
C ILE A 494 -6.35 24.67 -15.85
N ALA A 495 -5.33 24.62 -14.99
CA ALA A 495 -4.00 24.14 -15.40
C ALA A 495 -4.03 22.68 -15.85
N THR A 496 -4.77 21.81 -15.15
CA THR A 496 -4.92 20.40 -15.55
C THR A 496 -5.68 20.27 -16.88
N VAL A 497 -6.73 21.06 -17.10
CA VAL A 497 -7.46 21.08 -18.39
C VAL A 497 -6.54 21.56 -19.51
N CYS A 498 -5.78 22.63 -19.29
CA CYS A 498 -4.79 23.14 -20.24
C CYS A 498 -3.75 22.06 -20.60
N TYR A 499 -3.22 21.36 -19.58
CA TYR A 499 -2.31 20.24 -19.76
C TYR A 499 -2.92 19.13 -20.65
N LEU A 500 -4.16 18.70 -20.36
CA LEU A 500 -4.86 17.69 -21.14
C LEU A 500 -5.08 18.12 -22.60
N LEU A 501 -5.44 19.39 -22.83
CA LEU A 501 -5.59 19.94 -24.19
C LEU A 501 -4.26 19.92 -24.96
N ILE A 502 -3.15 20.27 -24.33
CA ILE A 502 -1.81 20.20 -24.93
C ILE A 502 -1.45 18.75 -25.26
N LEU A 503 -1.73 17.80 -24.37
CA LEU A 503 -1.47 16.37 -24.65
C LEU A 503 -2.26 15.86 -25.86
N ILE A 504 -3.52 16.27 -26.00
CA ILE A 504 -4.36 15.93 -27.16
C ILE A 504 -3.78 16.58 -28.43
N ALA A 505 -3.42 17.86 -28.37
CA ALA A 505 -2.83 18.59 -29.50
C ALA A 505 -1.49 17.96 -29.97
N LEU A 506 -0.67 17.49 -29.03
CA LEU A 506 0.60 16.81 -29.31
C LEU A 506 0.45 15.34 -29.74
N ARG A 507 -0.79 14.84 -29.82
CA ARG A 507 -1.17 13.45 -30.14
C ARG A 507 -0.51 12.44 -29.19
N LEU A 508 -0.40 12.79 -27.91
CA LEU A 508 0.14 11.91 -26.87
C LEU A 508 -0.91 10.98 -26.28
N ILE A 509 -2.17 11.39 -26.35
CA ILE A 509 -3.34 10.58 -25.97
C ILE A 509 -4.08 10.23 -27.26
N ASP A 510 -4.08 8.95 -27.63
CA ASP A 510 -4.82 8.48 -28.80
C ASP A 510 -6.34 8.42 -28.52
N ARG A 511 -7.18 8.56 -29.55
CA ARG A 511 -8.64 8.40 -29.41
C ARG A 511 -9.03 7.05 -28.79
N HIS A 512 -8.23 6.01 -29.03
CA HIS A 512 -8.39 4.67 -28.46
C HIS A 512 -8.05 4.60 -26.96
N ASP A 513 -7.21 5.50 -26.46
CA ASP A 513 -6.88 5.60 -25.02
C ASP A 513 -8.02 6.32 -24.27
N VAL A 514 -8.61 7.37 -24.86
CA VAL A 514 -9.78 8.09 -24.30
C VAL A 514 -11.04 7.23 -24.28
N ALA A 515 -11.24 6.40 -25.31
CA ALA A 515 -12.37 5.46 -25.39
C ALA A 515 -12.40 4.41 -24.25
N ARG A 516 -11.25 4.19 -23.57
CA ARG A 516 -11.12 3.26 -22.44
C ARG A 516 -11.39 3.91 -21.08
N ILE A 517 -11.53 5.24 -21.02
CA ILE A 517 -11.87 5.95 -19.78
C ILE A 517 -13.39 5.81 -19.56
N PRO A 518 -13.85 5.21 -18.44
CA PRO A 518 -15.27 5.09 -18.16
C PRO A 518 -15.93 6.48 -18.10
N TYR A 519 -17.14 6.59 -18.66
CA TYR A 519 -17.94 7.81 -18.88
C TYR A 519 -17.46 8.76 -19.99
N ILE A 520 -16.16 9.02 -20.16
CA ILE A 520 -15.65 9.92 -21.22
C ILE A 520 -15.65 9.24 -22.59
N GLY A 521 -15.37 7.93 -22.65
CA GLY A 521 -15.38 7.17 -23.91
C GLY A 521 -16.74 7.11 -24.62
N LYS A 522 -17.85 7.45 -23.93
CA LYS A 522 -19.18 7.54 -24.55
C LYS A 522 -19.41 8.82 -25.35
N LEU A 523 -18.66 9.90 -25.07
CA LEU A 523 -18.77 11.19 -25.77
C LEU A 523 -17.99 11.23 -27.09
N PHE A 524 -17.09 10.26 -27.31
CA PHE A 524 -16.22 10.17 -28.48
C PHE A 524 -16.51 8.95 -29.37
N ARG A 525 -17.69 8.31 -29.18
CA ARG A 525 -18.17 7.23 -30.04
C ARG A 525 -18.95 7.76 -31.23
#